data_AF-A0A8T5FFK9-F1
#
_entry.id   AF-A0A8T5FFK9-F1
#
_cell.length_a   1.000
_cell.length_b   1.000
_cell.length_c   1.000
_cell.angle_alpha   90.00
_cell.angle_beta   90.00
_cell.angle_gamma   90.00
#
_symmetry.space_group_name_H-M   'P 1'
#
loop_
_entity.id
_entity.type
_entity.pdbx_description
1 polymer ?
#
loop_
_entity_poly.entity_id
_entity_poly.type
_entity_poly.pdbx_seq_one_letter_code
_entity_poly.pdbx_strand_id
1 'polypeptide(L)'
;MEIELDYTQDLANNANIYFEKSKKLKQKNVKILDILKKADKDLDKLNKLNDVEIKKLNDLDQNTKKNINIKKNWYNQFRMMITSSKNIILMGSDINTNEILISKYTTENDIVFHTMLAGSGYAVLNNKNFDVGIDFELNSNNFNDIMNDKKILDEICLFTAIFSKSAKSGLLNPEVFWIKRKQMLKTSPEGIKLPRGSYYIKGKKTTINYMDQQSGIGLFNDLILWGPLSVFENLNIDYIIFKSGNKKSSIVAKEIITAFKSLGNNITFGVDEVIKYIPYKKLDIDNYFLKRLITKKSRNK
;
A
#
# COMPACT_ATOMS: atom_id res chain seq x y z
N MET A 1 -23.46 -39.04 0.76
CA MET A 1 -22.21 -39.42 0.08
C MET A 1 -22.59 -40.54 -0.86
N GLU A 2 -22.58 -40.27 -2.16
CA GLU A 2 -22.82 -41.28 -3.18
C GLU A 2 -21.49 -42.01 -3.45
N ILE A 3 -21.54 -43.32 -3.63
CA ILE A 3 -20.36 -44.18 -3.80
C ILE A 3 -20.54 -44.91 -5.13
N GLU A 4 -19.57 -44.73 -6.03
CA GLU A 4 -19.55 -45.43 -7.32
C GLU A 4 -19.02 -46.85 -7.11
N LEU A 5 -19.78 -47.85 -7.54
CA LEU A 5 -19.38 -49.26 -7.46
C LEU A 5 -19.02 -49.75 -8.86
N ASP A 6 -17.92 -50.49 -8.95
CA ASP A 6 -17.56 -51.21 -10.16
C ASP A 6 -18.40 -52.49 -10.24
N TYR A 7 -19.32 -52.54 -11.21
CA TYR A 7 -20.22 -53.66 -11.41
C TYR A 7 -19.52 -54.94 -11.89
N THR A 8 -18.24 -54.84 -12.30
CA THR A 8 -17.43 -56.00 -12.70
C THR A 8 -16.76 -56.71 -11.50
N GLN A 9 -16.86 -56.14 -10.30
CA GLN A 9 -16.28 -56.68 -9.07
C GLN A 9 -17.36 -57.01 -8.04
N ASP A 10 -17.05 -57.94 -7.13
CA ASP A 10 -17.94 -58.25 -6.03
C ASP A 10 -18.01 -57.11 -5.00
N LEU A 11 -19.02 -57.17 -4.13
CA LEU A 11 -19.25 -56.17 -3.11
C LEU A 11 -18.05 -56.05 -2.15
N ALA A 12 -17.39 -57.18 -1.87
CA ALA A 12 -16.24 -57.25 -0.97
C ALA A 12 -15.03 -56.51 -1.55
N ASN A 13 -14.72 -56.69 -2.84
CA ASN A 13 -13.63 -55.99 -3.51
C ASN A 13 -13.90 -54.50 -3.65
N ASN A 14 -15.14 -54.11 -4.00
CA ASN A 14 -15.52 -52.71 -4.01
C ASN A 14 -15.33 -52.05 -2.63
N ALA A 15 -15.78 -52.71 -1.55
CA ALA A 15 -15.57 -52.22 -0.19
C ALA A 15 -14.06 -52.12 0.17
N ASN A 16 -13.26 -53.09 -0.26
CA ASN A 16 -11.82 -53.12 -0.01
C ASN A 16 -11.08 -51.98 -0.75
N ILE A 17 -11.48 -51.63 -1.98
CA ILE A 17 -10.92 -50.49 -2.72
C ILE A 17 -11.14 -49.18 -1.96
N TYR A 18 -12.35 -48.94 -1.45
CA TYR A 18 -12.67 -47.74 -0.68
C TYR A 18 -11.96 -47.72 0.68
N PHE A 19 -11.82 -48.88 1.31
CA PHE A 19 -11.04 -49.03 2.54
C PHE A 19 -9.56 -48.67 2.32
N GLU A 20 -8.93 -49.20 1.28
CA GLU A 20 -7.53 -48.90 0.94
C GLU A 20 -7.33 -47.45 0.49
N LYS A 21 -8.28 -46.86 -0.25
CA LYS A 21 -8.28 -45.41 -0.55
C LYS A 21 -8.33 -44.57 0.72
N SER A 22 -9.25 -44.88 1.64
CA SER A 22 -9.39 -44.18 2.93
C SER A 22 -8.12 -44.28 3.77
N LYS A 23 -7.51 -45.47 3.83
CA LYS A 23 -6.25 -45.72 4.53
C LYS A 23 -5.09 -44.90 3.94
N LYS A 24 -4.96 -44.85 2.60
CA LYS A 24 -3.95 -44.02 1.93
C LYS A 24 -4.17 -42.52 2.18
N LEU A 25 -5.42 -42.05 2.13
CA LEU A 25 -5.75 -40.65 2.44
C LEU A 25 -5.42 -40.29 3.89
N LYS A 26 -5.74 -41.17 4.85
CA LYS A 26 -5.37 -41.00 6.26
C LYS A 26 -3.85 -40.89 6.44
N GLN A 27 -3.07 -41.77 5.79
CA GLN A 27 -1.60 -41.71 5.85
C GLN A 27 -1.04 -40.42 5.24
N LYS A 28 -1.61 -39.94 4.12
CA LYS A 28 -1.23 -38.64 3.53
C LYS A 28 -1.56 -37.48 4.46
N ASN A 29 -2.73 -37.48 5.10
CA ASN A 29 -3.11 -36.46 6.08
C ASN A 29 -2.14 -36.40 7.26
N VAL A 30 -1.71 -37.54 7.80
CA VAL A 30 -0.69 -37.57 8.88
C VAL A 30 0.61 -36.92 8.42
N LYS A 31 1.10 -37.25 7.22
CA LYS A 31 2.31 -36.63 6.66
C LYS A 31 2.16 -35.13 6.44
N ILE A 32 1.01 -34.67 5.97
CA ILE A 32 0.72 -33.23 5.79
C ILE A 32 0.72 -32.52 7.14
N LEU A 33 0.11 -33.10 8.17
CA LEU A 33 0.10 -32.54 9.53
C LEU A 33 1.52 -32.43 10.11
N ASP A 34 2.38 -33.41 9.85
CA ASP A 34 3.78 -33.35 10.28
C ASP A 34 4.60 -32.28 9.53
N ILE A 35 4.34 -32.10 8.23
CA ILE A 35 4.92 -31.00 7.45
C ILE A 35 4.47 -29.65 7.99
N LEU A 36 3.17 -29.50 8.30
CA LEU A 36 2.62 -28.27 8.89
C LEU A 36 3.26 -27.98 10.26
N LYS A 37 3.37 -28.98 11.14
CA LYS A 37 4.05 -28.82 12.44
C LYS A 37 5.52 -28.41 12.30
N LYS A 38 6.24 -28.93 11.29
CA LYS A 38 7.62 -28.52 11.01
C LYS A 38 7.66 -27.08 10.49
N ALA A 39 6.78 -26.72 9.57
CA ALA A 39 6.66 -25.36 9.05
C ALA A 39 6.32 -24.35 10.16
N ASP A 40 5.43 -24.69 11.10
CA ASP A 40 5.11 -23.85 12.26
C ASP A 40 6.33 -23.65 13.17
N LYS A 41 7.08 -24.71 13.45
CA LYS A 41 8.32 -24.63 14.25
C LYS A 41 9.40 -23.79 13.56
N ASP A 42 9.52 -23.89 12.24
CA ASP A 42 10.48 -23.09 11.48
C ASP A 42 10.03 -21.63 11.40
N LEU A 43 8.72 -21.36 11.31
CA LEU A 43 8.14 -20.03 11.46
C LEU A 43 8.45 -19.42 12.83
N ASP A 44 8.29 -20.18 13.91
CA ASP A 44 8.61 -19.72 15.27
C ASP A 44 10.09 -19.41 15.45
N LYS A 45 10.98 -20.22 14.88
CA LYS A 45 12.42 -19.94 14.88
C LYS A 45 12.75 -18.68 14.11
N LEU A 46 12.16 -18.50 12.92
CA LEU A 46 12.33 -17.29 12.12
C LEU A 46 11.79 -16.05 12.83
N ASN A 47 10.65 -16.16 13.52
CA ASN A 47 10.08 -15.08 14.31
C ASN A 47 11.00 -14.69 15.47
N LYS A 48 11.58 -15.66 16.18
CA LYS A 48 12.55 -15.38 17.26
C LYS A 48 13.84 -14.73 16.75
N LEU A 49 14.34 -15.17 15.59
CA LEU A 49 15.49 -14.54 14.93
C LEU A 49 15.16 -13.11 14.52
N ASN A 50 13.98 -12.90 13.91
CA ASN A 50 13.48 -11.58 13.57
C ASN A 50 13.34 -10.68 14.80
N ASP A 51 12.87 -11.18 15.95
CA ASP A 51 12.76 -10.37 17.18
C ASP A 51 14.12 -9.89 17.69
N VAL A 52 15.15 -10.72 17.59
CA VAL A 52 16.54 -10.36 17.93
C VAL A 52 17.08 -9.32 16.95
N GLU A 53 16.78 -9.48 15.66
CA GLU A 53 17.18 -8.55 14.61
C GLU A 53 16.45 -7.21 14.73
N ILE A 54 15.14 -7.23 15.06
CA ILE A 54 14.32 -6.05 15.35
C ILE A 54 14.85 -5.32 16.58
N LYS A 55 15.33 -6.01 17.61
CA LYS A 55 15.99 -5.37 18.76
C LYS A 55 17.28 -4.66 18.33
N LYS A 56 18.15 -5.32 17.57
CA LYS A 56 19.36 -4.69 17.01
C LYS A 56 19.04 -3.49 16.12
N LEU A 57 17.98 -3.59 15.32
CA LEU A 57 17.49 -2.50 14.48
C LEU A 57 16.97 -1.33 15.32
N ASN A 58 16.31 -1.57 16.46
CA ASN A 58 15.86 -0.50 17.37
C ASN A 58 17.03 0.22 18.01
N ASP A 59 18.08 -0.51 18.39
CA ASP A 59 19.30 0.06 18.96
C ASP A 59 20.05 0.90 17.90
N LEU A 60 20.04 0.45 16.64
CA LEU A 60 20.52 1.24 15.50
C LEU A 60 19.64 2.46 15.21
N ASP A 61 18.32 2.34 15.34
CA ASP A 61 17.34 3.42 15.11
C ASP A 61 17.49 4.56 16.14
N GLN A 62 17.86 4.22 17.39
CA GLN A 62 18.20 5.23 18.41
C GLN A 62 19.49 5.98 18.09
N ASN A 63 20.46 5.31 17.45
CA ASN A 63 21.71 5.94 17.01
C ASN A 63 21.55 6.75 15.71
N THR A 64 20.69 6.34 14.77
CA THR A 64 20.39 7.11 13.55
C THR A 64 19.52 8.33 13.84
N LYS A 65 18.56 8.24 14.78
CA LYS A 65 17.76 9.41 15.22
C LYS A 65 18.62 10.57 15.76
N LYS A 66 19.84 10.30 16.25
CA LYS A 66 20.80 11.33 16.68
C LYS A 66 21.52 12.03 15.52
N ASN A 67 21.57 11.45 14.31
CA ASN A 67 22.43 11.93 13.22
C ASN A 67 21.68 12.43 11.96
N ILE A 68 20.35 12.38 11.92
CA ILE A 68 19.59 12.77 10.72
C ILE A 68 18.95 14.13 10.96
N ASN A 69 19.76 15.19 10.94
CA ASN A 69 19.27 16.57 10.81
C ASN A 69 19.18 16.94 9.32
N ILE A 70 18.43 16.14 8.55
CA ILE A 70 18.14 16.46 7.15
C ILE A 70 17.14 17.61 7.16
N LYS A 71 17.43 18.70 6.43
CA LYS A 71 16.44 19.74 6.13
C LYS A 71 15.23 19.05 5.51
N LYS A 72 14.16 18.86 6.30
CA LYS A 72 12.97 18.16 5.82
C LYS A 72 12.33 19.03 4.75
N ASN A 73 12.25 18.50 3.53
CA ASN A 73 11.53 19.15 2.45
C ASN A 73 10.07 19.38 2.86
N TRP A 74 9.47 20.45 2.35
CA TRP A 74 8.13 20.88 2.74
C TRP A 74 7.06 19.81 2.49
N TYR A 75 7.30 18.92 1.52
CA TYR A 75 6.40 17.85 1.15
C TYR A 75 6.51 16.59 2.02
N ASN A 76 7.56 16.44 2.83
CA ASN A 76 7.77 15.25 3.67
C ASN A 76 6.65 15.06 4.71
N GLN A 77 5.87 16.10 5.00
CA GLN A 77 4.70 16.00 5.89
C GLN A 77 3.51 15.27 5.24
N PHE A 78 3.45 15.18 3.91
CA PHE A 78 2.39 14.51 3.16
C PHE A 78 2.76 13.06 2.82
N ARG A 79 1.76 12.28 2.39
CA ARG A 79 1.97 11.06 1.62
C ARG A 79 2.10 11.43 0.16
N MET A 80 3.10 10.89 -0.52
CA MET A 80 3.37 11.11 -1.93
C MET A 80 3.22 9.81 -2.74
N MET A 81 2.61 9.95 -3.90
CA MET A 81 2.60 8.93 -4.96
C MET A 81 3.03 9.58 -6.26
N ILE A 82 3.71 8.81 -7.11
CA ILE A 82 3.95 9.15 -8.50
C ILE A 82 3.13 8.18 -9.36
N THR A 83 2.38 8.67 -10.33
CA THR A 83 1.59 7.81 -11.24
C THR A 83 2.51 7.18 -12.29
N SER A 84 2.05 6.16 -13.02
CA SER A 84 2.84 5.54 -14.10
C SER A 84 3.17 6.55 -15.19
N SER A 85 2.28 7.51 -15.44
CA SER A 85 2.53 8.65 -16.32
C SER A 85 3.23 9.82 -15.63
N LYS A 86 4.03 9.59 -14.58
CA LYS A 86 4.92 10.58 -13.95
C LYS A 86 4.25 11.86 -13.41
N ASN A 87 3.01 11.75 -12.89
CA ASN A 87 2.33 12.85 -12.20
C ASN A 87 2.50 12.68 -10.68
N ILE A 88 2.69 13.78 -9.96
CA ILE A 88 2.83 13.75 -8.50
C ILE A 88 1.49 13.98 -7.83
N ILE A 89 1.14 13.08 -6.91
CA ILE A 89 -0.04 13.17 -6.08
C ILE A 89 0.39 13.31 -4.63
N LEU A 90 -0.11 14.35 -3.95
CA LEU A 90 0.11 14.56 -2.53
C LEU A 90 -1.19 14.33 -1.76
N MET A 91 -1.09 13.76 -0.57
CA MET A 91 -2.22 13.55 0.33
C MET A 91 -1.83 13.82 1.78
N GLY A 92 -2.67 14.55 2.52
CA GLY A 92 -2.46 14.74 3.96
C GLY A 92 -2.61 13.43 4.73
N SER A 93 -1.77 13.24 5.74
CA SER A 93 -1.79 12.04 6.60
C SER A 93 -2.75 12.19 7.79
N ASP A 94 -3.09 13.43 8.14
CA ASP A 94 -3.99 13.80 9.22
C ASP A 94 -4.81 15.06 8.85
N ILE A 95 -5.69 15.49 9.75
CA ILE A 95 -6.56 16.67 9.53
C ILE A 95 -5.74 17.94 9.30
N ASN A 96 -4.64 18.13 10.03
CA ASN A 96 -3.82 19.33 9.98
C ASN A 96 -3.06 19.44 8.66
N THR A 97 -2.38 18.37 8.25
CA THR A 97 -1.66 18.27 6.99
C THR A 97 -2.61 18.35 5.80
N ASN A 98 -3.80 17.75 5.87
CA ASN A 98 -4.83 17.92 4.83
C ASN A 98 -5.23 19.39 4.65
N GLU A 99 -5.47 20.12 5.75
CA GLU A 99 -5.78 21.54 5.65
C GLU A 99 -4.62 22.37 5.11
N ILE A 100 -3.39 22.08 5.53
CA ILE A 100 -2.19 22.74 5.01
C ILE A 100 -2.07 22.49 3.50
N LEU A 101 -2.24 21.26 3.04
CA LEU A 101 -2.19 20.90 1.62
C LEU A 101 -3.20 21.73 0.81
N ILE A 102 -4.46 21.70 1.20
CA ILE A 102 -5.59 22.34 0.52
C ILE A 102 -5.58 23.88 0.61
N SER A 103 -4.92 24.46 1.61
CA SER A 103 -4.88 25.92 1.77
C SER A 103 -3.62 26.55 1.17
N LYS A 104 -2.45 25.92 1.30
CA LYS A 104 -1.17 26.51 0.91
C LYS A 104 -0.65 26.03 -0.43
N TYR A 105 -0.98 24.80 -0.83
CA TYR A 105 -0.32 24.13 -1.96
C TYR A 105 -1.30 23.77 -3.09
N THR A 106 -2.54 24.27 -3.04
CA THR A 106 -3.52 24.08 -4.12
C THR A 106 -4.09 25.40 -4.61
N THR A 107 -4.35 25.46 -5.91
CA THR A 107 -5.06 26.53 -6.62
C THR A 107 -6.48 26.09 -6.96
N GLU A 108 -7.34 27.05 -7.36
CA GLU A 108 -8.76 26.82 -7.63
C GLU A 108 -9.09 25.70 -8.64
N ASN A 109 -8.19 25.48 -9.60
CA ASN A 109 -8.38 24.51 -10.68
C ASN A 109 -7.76 23.14 -10.40
N ASP A 110 -7.04 22.98 -9.29
CA ASP A 110 -6.48 21.68 -8.92
C ASP A 110 -7.57 20.66 -8.60
N ILE A 111 -7.27 19.40 -8.86
CA ILE A 111 -8.21 18.29 -8.73
C ILE A 111 -7.95 17.60 -7.41
N VAL A 112 -9.02 17.42 -6.64
CA VAL A 112 -9.00 16.82 -5.31
C VAL A 112 -9.86 15.56 -5.32
N PHE A 113 -9.25 14.46 -4.92
CA PHE A 113 -9.86 13.15 -4.77
C PHE A 113 -10.17 12.87 -3.29
N HIS A 114 -11.31 12.26 -3.04
CA HIS A 114 -11.74 11.85 -1.70
C HIS A 114 -12.72 10.67 -1.80
N THR A 115 -12.79 9.82 -0.77
CA THR A 115 -13.79 8.74 -0.73
C THR A 115 -15.19 9.28 -0.49
N MET A 116 -16.23 8.61 -0.98
CA MET A 116 -17.62 9.02 -0.69
C MET A 116 -17.92 8.96 0.82
N LEU A 117 -17.32 7.98 1.50
CA LEU A 117 -17.35 7.84 2.95
C LEU A 117 -16.33 8.77 3.62
N ALA A 118 -16.63 9.18 4.85
CA ALA A 118 -15.75 10.04 5.62
C ALA A 118 -14.44 9.34 6.02
N GLY A 119 -13.33 10.09 6.02
CA GLY A 119 -12.08 9.68 6.64
C GLY A 119 -10.97 9.22 5.70
N SER A 120 -11.04 9.48 4.40
CA SER A 120 -9.84 9.54 3.56
C SER A 120 -9.12 10.87 3.72
N GLY A 121 -7.84 10.92 3.37
CA GLY A 121 -7.18 12.18 3.10
C GLY A 121 -7.73 12.82 1.82
N TYR A 122 -7.39 14.09 1.61
CA TYR A 122 -7.60 14.75 0.32
C TYR A 122 -6.36 14.52 -0.53
N ALA A 123 -6.46 13.64 -1.53
CA ALA A 123 -5.39 13.44 -2.51
C ALA A 123 -5.51 14.50 -3.61
N VAL A 124 -4.41 15.18 -3.91
CA VAL A 124 -4.40 16.34 -4.81
C VAL A 124 -3.52 16.04 -6.01
N LEU A 125 -4.08 16.27 -7.19
CA LEU A 125 -3.36 16.39 -8.45
C LEU A 125 -3.26 17.89 -8.80
N ASN A 126 -2.03 18.42 -8.83
CA ASN A 126 -1.75 19.83 -9.09
C ASN A 126 -1.59 20.12 -10.59
N ASN A 127 -2.14 21.23 -11.06
CA ASN A 127 -2.16 21.61 -12.48
C ASN A 127 -0.78 21.92 -13.06
N LYS A 128 0.16 22.37 -12.22
CA LYS A 128 1.52 22.73 -12.62
C LYS A 128 2.55 21.69 -12.18
N ASN A 129 2.08 20.52 -11.70
CA ASN A 129 2.84 19.56 -10.91
C ASN A 129 3.45 20.19 -9.63
N PHE A 130 3.68 19.35 -8.63
CA PHE A 130 4.39 19.80 -7.43
C PHE A 130 5.88 19.86 -7.71
N ASP A 131 6.52 20.98 -7.36
CA ASP A 131 7.99 21.03 -7.33
C ASP A 131 8.50 20.35 -6.05
N VAL A 132 8.90 19.09 -6.23
CA VAL A 132 9.43 18.22 -5.17
C VAL A 132 10.93 17.97 -5.33
N GLY A 133 11.59 18.66 -6.28
CA GLY A 133 13.02 18.49 -6.55
C GLY A 133 13.39 17.06 -6.96
N ILE A 134 12.49 16.37 -7.67
CA ILE A 134 12.74 15.03 -8.19
C ILE A 134 13.10 15.13 -9.67
N ASP A 135 14.30 14.67 -10.02
CA ASP A 135 14.82 14.67 -11.39
C ASP A 135 14.21 13.55 -12.24
N PHE A 136 13.03 13.80 -12.81
CA PHE A 136 12.54 13.11 -14.00
C PHE A 136 11.74 14.08 -14.86
N GLU A 137 11.67 13.80 -16.16
CA GLU A 137 10.81 14.53 -17.09
C GLU A 137 9.36 14.35 -16.64
N LEU A 138 8.85 15.37 -15.93
CA LEU A 138 7.46 15.46 -15.53
C LEU A 138 6.60 15.41 -16.77
N ASN A 139 5.48 14.72 -16.66
CA ASN A 139 4.56 14.64 -17.78
C ASN A 139 3.98 16.01 -18.10
N SER A 140 4.02 16.38 -19.38
CA SER A 140 3.44 17.60 -19.93
C SER A 140 1.95 17.46 -20.29
N ASN A 141 1.35 16.29 -20.06
CA ASN A 141 -0.06 16.03 -20.29
C ASN A 141 -0.92 17.03 -19.52
N ASN A 142 -1.94 17.57 -20.19
CA ASN A 142 -2.86 18.46 -19.53
C ASN A 142 -3.81 17.66 -18.62
N PHE A 143 -4.54 18.34 -17.73
CA PHE A 143 -5.49 17.67 -16.85
C PHE A 143 -6.54 16.83 -17.56
N ASN A 144 -7.02 17.25 -18.74
CA ASN A 144 -8.03 16.49 -19.45
C ASN A 144 -7.48 15.13 -19.91
N ASP A 145 -6.22 15.09 -20.35
CA ASP A 145 -5.57 13.85 -20.74
C ASP A 145 -5.46 12.91 -19.53
N ILE A 146 -5.04 13.43 -18.37
CA ILE A 146 -4.96 12.65 -17.12
C ILE A 146 -6.35 12.15 -16.69
N MET A 147 -7.38 12.99 -16.77
CA MET A 147 -8.75 12.62 -16.39
C MET A 147 -9.43 11.68 -17.40
N ASN A 148 -8.87 11.53 -18.60
CA ASN A 148 -9.35 10.56 -19.60
C ASN A 148 -8.56 9.24 -19.57
N ASP A 149 -7.41 9.21 -18.88
CA ASP A 149 -6.61 8.00 -18.72
C ASP A 149 -7.11 7.16 -17.53
N LYS A 150 -7.82 6.08 -17.87
CA LYS A 150 -8.38 5.16 -16.88
C LYS A 150 -7.31 4.57 -15.95
N LYS A 151 -6.12 4.28 -16.48
CA LYS A 151 -5.04 3.66 -15.71
C LYS A 151 -4.54 4.62 -14.65
N ILE A 152 -4.29 5.88 -15.00
CA ILE A 152 -3.87 6.90 -14.03
C ILE A 152 -4.96 7.14 -12.98
N LEU A 153 -6.23 7.23 -13.40
CA LEU A 153 -7.34 7.39 -12.46
C LEU A 153 -7.44 6.23 -11.47
N ASP A 154 -7.18 5.00 -11.91
CA ASP A 154 -7.17 3.82 -11.03
C ASP A 154 -6.07 3.90 -9.97
N GLU A 155 -4.87 4.33 -10.36
CA GLU A 155 -3.75 4.55 -9.45
C GLU A 155 -4.09 5.60 -8.37
N ILE A 156 -4.65 6.74 -8.77
CA ILE A 156 -5.01 7.84 -7.85
C ILE A 156 -6.17 7.46 -6.92
N CYS A 157 -7.19 6.78 -7.46
CA CYS A 157 -8.32 6.33 -6.68
C CYS A 157 -7.90 5.27 -5.66
N LEU A 158 -7.06 4.31 -6.05
CA LEU A 158 -6.52 3.32 -5.13
C LEU A 158 -5.72 3.97 -4.00
N PHE A 159 -4.87 4.95 -4.31
CA PHE A 159 -4.13 5.73 -3.31
C PHE A 159 -5.08 6.42 -2.32
N THR A 160 -6.12 7.06 -2.83
CA THR A 160 -7.11 7.76 -2.00
C THR A 160 -7.88 6.79 -1.10
N ALA A 161 -8.27 5.65 -1.66
CA ALA A 161 -9.08 4.64 -1.00
C ALA A 161 -8.31 3.88 0.09
N ILE A 162 -7.07 3.46 -0.17
CA ILE A 162 -6.33 2.59 0.75
C ILE A 162 -5.97 3.29 2.07
N PHE A 163 -5.85 4.62 2.03
CA PHE A 163 -5.58 5.47 3.19
C PHE A 163 -6.86 6.08 3.78
N SER A 164 -8.01 5.49 3.50
CA SER A 164 -9.28 5.86 4.12
C SER A 164 -9.57 5.05 5.38
N LYS A 165 -10.41 5.60 6.27
CA LYS A 165 -10.97 4.85 7.40
C LYS A 165 -11.81 3.65 6.94
N SER A 166 -12.49 3.72 5.80
CA SER A 166 -13.28 2.60 5.28
C SER A 166 -12.42 1.39 4.90
N ALA A 167 -11.20 1.59 4.40
CA ALA A 167 -10.24 0.51 4.18
C ALA A 167 -9.84 -0.21 5.49
N LYS A 168 -9.82 0.50 6.63
CA LYS A 168 -9.60 -0.10 7.96
C LYS A 168 -10.76 -1.01 8.38
N SER A 169 -11.98 -0.64 8.04
CA SER A 169 -13.20 -1.39 8.39
C SER A 169 -13.42 -2.64 7.51
N GLY A 170 -12.48 -2.97 6.62
CA GLY A 170 -12.57 -4.14 5.75
C GLY A 170 -13.48 -3.94 4.54
N LEU A 171 -13.97 -2.71 4.29
CA LEU A 171 -14.73 -2.42 3.09
C LEU A 171 -13.81 -2.57 1.87
N LEU A 172 -14.17 -3.48 0.98
CA LEU A 172 -13.49 -3.67 -0.29
C LEU A 172 -13.92 -2.53 -1.24
N ASN A 173 -12.94 -1.80 -1.76
CA ASN A 173 -13.10 -0.76 -2.78
C ASN A 173 -14.14 0.34 -2.46
N PRO A 174 -13.88 1.22 -1.48
CA PRO A 174 -14.72 2.39 -1.25
C PRO A 174 -14.80 3.25 -2.52
N GLU A 175 -15.98 3.75 -2.86
CA GLU A 175 -16.18 4.66 -4.00
C GLU A 175 -15.37 5.95 -3.79
N VAL A 176 -14.65 6.36 -4.83
CA VAL A 176 -13.85 7.59 -4.85
C VAL A 176 -14.48 8.56 -5.83
N PHE A 177 -14.50 9.84 -5.46
CA PHE A 177 -14.90 10.92 -6.35
C PHE A 177 -13.80 11.97 -6.45
N TRP A 178 -13.85 12.77 -7.51
CA TRP A 178 -13.02 13.96 -7.64
C TRP A 178 -13.88 15.22 -7.77
N ILE A 179 -13.28 16.33 -7.35
CA ILE A 179 -13.82 17.70 -7.44
C ILE A 179 -12.69 18.68 -7.72
N LYS A 180 -13.03 19.87 -8.23
CA LYS A 180 -12.08 20.99 -8.28
C LYS A 180 -11.96 21.65 -6.92
N ARG A 181 -10.77 22.15 -6.58
CA ARG A 181 -10.52 22.87 -5.33
C ARG A 181 -11.49 24.03 -5.09
N LYS A 182 -11.89 24.77 -6.13
CA LYS A 182 -12.90 25.85 -6.03
C LYS A 182 -14.30 25.41 -5.57
N GLN A 183 -14.60 24.11 -5.68
CA GLN A 183 -15.85 23.55 -5.18
C GLN A 183 -15.84 23.35 -3.66
N MET A 184 -14.67 23.39 -3.02
CA MET A 184 -14.51 23.16 -1.59
C MET A 184 -14.62 24.48 -0.80
N LEU A 185 -15.70 24.61 -0.04
CA LEU A 185 -15.99 25.78 0.79
C LEU A 185 -15.91 25.43 2.29
N LYS A 186 -15.39 26.34 3.11
CA LYS A 186 -15.35 26.19 4.57
C LYS A 186 -16.65 26.56 5.27
N THR A 187 -17.60 27.11 4.52
CA THR A 187 -18.90 27.56 5.01
C THR A 187 -19.98 26.88 4.19
N SER A 188 -21.06 26.43 4.84
CA SER A 188 -22.23 25.89 4.17
C SER A 188 -23.02 26.99 3.44
N PRO A 189 -23.98 26.64 2.56
CA PRO A 189 -24.89 27.60 1.95
C PRO A 189 -25.69 28.43 2.97
N GLU A 190 -25.91 27.86 4.16
CA GLU A 190 -26.62 28.50 5.27
C GLU A 190 -25.74 29.46 6.09
N GLY A 191 -24.47 29.65 5.70
CA GLY A 191 -23.54 30.52 6.42
C GLY A 191 -22.87 29.86 7.63
N ILE A 192 -23.11 28.58 7.88
CA ILE A 192 -22.53 27.84 9.01
C ILE A 192 -21.08 27.47 8.69
N LYS A 193 -20.15 27.89 9.54
CA LYS A 193 -18.74 27.50 9.44
C LYS A 193 -18.58 26.03 9.78
N LEU A 194 -17.93 25.28 8.89
CA LEU A 194 -17.74 23.85 9.07
C LEU A 194 -16.59 23.53 10.04
N PRO A 195 -16.63 22.35 10.68
CA PRO A 195 -15.54 21.85 11.50
C PRO A 195 -14.22 21.79 10.75
N ARG A 196 -13.14 21.77 11.54
CA ARG A 196 -11.78 21.60 11.02
C ARG A 196 -11.67 20.29 10.22
N GLY A 197 -11.02 20.35 9.06
CA GLY A 197 -10.88 19.23 8.13
C GLY A 197 -12.09 18.96 7.24
N SER A 198 -13.22 19.63 7.45
CA SER A 198 -14.43 19.46 6.63
C SER A 198 -14.59 20.59 5.61
N TYR A 199 -15.24 20.26 4.50
CA TYR A 199 -15.57 21.19 3.42
C TYR A 199 -16.95 20.88 2.87
N TYR A 200 -17.71 21.94 2.60
CA TYR A 200 -18.93 21.88 1.81
C TYR A 200 -18.52 21.81 0.34
N ILE A 201 -19.09 20.87 -0.39
CA ILE A 201 -18.78 20.67 -1.81
C ILE A 201 -19.91 21.28 -2.62
N LYS A 202 -19.61 22.36 -3.34
CA LYS A 202 -20.55 23.03 -4.24
C LYS A 202 -20.61 22.31 -5.60
N GLY A 203 -21.81 21.99 -6.06
CA GLY A 203 -22.05 21.40 -7.38
C GLY A 203 -21.83 19.87 -7.43
N LYS A 204 -21.61 19.36 -8.64
CA LYS A 204 -21.53 17.91 -8.90
C LYS A 204 -20.18 17.32 -8.48
N LYS A 205 -20.23 16.11 -7.93
CA LYS A 205 -19.09 15.22 -7.72
C LYS A 205 -19.03 14.21 -8.87
N THR A 206 -17.85 13.91 -9.36
CA THR A 206 -17.67 12.87 -10.39
C THR A 206 -17.09 11.63 -9.73
N THR A 207 -17.84 10.55 -9.71
CA THR A 207 -17.42 9.28 -9.14
C THR A 207 -16.62 8.45 -10.14
N ILE A 208 -15.64 7.70 -9.64
CA ILE A 208 -14.79 6.83 -10.44
C ILE A 208 -14.87 5.42 -9.86
N ASN A 209 -15.23 4.47 -10.70
CA ASN A 209 -15.05 3.05 -10.42
C ASN A 209 -13.61 2.68 -10.77
N TYR A 210 -12.83 2.25 -9.79
CA TYR A 210 -11.44 1.86 -9.97
C TYR A 210 -11.19 0.40 -9.65
N MET A 211 -10.13 -0.13 -10.23
CA MET A 211 -9.69 -1.50 -9.99
C MET A 211 -8.71 -1.54 -8.82
N ASP A 212 -8.91 -2.50 -7.91
CA ASP A 212 -7.92 -2.80 -6.87
C ASP A 212 -6.67 -3.42 -7.49
N GLN A 213 -5.51 -3.07 -6.96
CA GLN A 213 -4.22 -3.54 -7.45
C GLN A 213 -3.28 -3.85 -6.29
N GLN A 214 -2.36 -4.78 -6.52
CA GLN A 214 -1.24 -4.99 -5.61
C GLN A 214 -0.47 -3.67 -5.47
N SER A 215 -0.20 -3.27 -4.24
CA SER A 215 0.42 -1.99 -3.92
C SER A 215 1.41 -2.15 -2.78
N GLY A 216 2.27 -1.14 -2.63
CA GLY A 216 3.43 -1.25 -1.77
C GLY A 216 4.10 0.07 -1.49
N ILE A 217 5.34 -0.04 -1.03
CA ILE A 217 6.26 1.08 -0.87
C ILE A 217 7.41 0.89 -1.86
N GLY A 218 7.72 1.95 -2.59
CA GLY A 218 8.88 2.06 -3.46
C GLY A 218 9.90 3.05 -2.91
N LEU A 219 11.14 2.94 -3.38
CA LEU A 219 12.21 3.87 -3.08
C LEU A 219 12.71 4.51 -4.38
N PHE A 220 12.58 5.82 -4.51
CA PHE A 220 13.03 6.57 -5.67
C PHE A 220 13.89 7.76 -5.23
N ASN A 221 15.16 7.81 -5.64
CA ASN A 221 16.11 8.85 -5.25
C ASN A 221 16.09 9.13 -3.74
N ASP A 222 16.17 8.07 -2.92
CA ASP A 222 16.07 8.10 -1.45
C ASP A 222 14.73 8.58 -0.86
N LEU A 223 13.71 8.83 -1.69
CA LEU A 223 12.37 9.20 -1.27
C LEU A 223 11.45 7.98 -1.21
N ILE A 224 10.70 7.89 -0.11
CA ILE A 224 9.65 6.89 0.05
C ILE A 224 8.45 7.30 -0.81
N LEU A 225 8.01 6.38 -1.66
CA LEU A 225 6.79 6.50 -2.45
C LEU A 225 5.83 5.38 -2.08
N TRP A 226 4.54 5.67 -2.07
CA TRP A 226 3.53 4.62 -2.17
C TRP A 226 3.06 4.51 -3.62
N GLY A 227 2.70 3.32 -4.05
CA GLY A 227 2.17 3.10 -5.39
C GLY A 227 1.69 1.66 -5.62
N PRO A 228 0.92 1.43 -6.70
CA PRO A 228 0.66 0.10 -7.20
C PRO A 228 1.90 -0.50 -7.89
N LEU A 229 1.92 -1.83 -8.03
CA LEU A 229 3.02 -2.57 -8.66
C LEU A 229 3.35 -2.04 -10.07
N SER A 230 2.32 -1.69 -10.83
CA SER A 230 2.44 -1.14 -12.20
C SER A 230 3.26 0.16 -12.26
N VAL A 231 3.17 1.00 -11.23
CA VAL A 231 3.96 2.23 -11.11
C VAL A 231 5.43 1.88 -10.86
N PHE A 232 5.69 0.97 -9.93
CA PHE A 232 7.06 0.62 -9.55
C PHE A 232 7.83 -0.05 -10.68
N GLU A 233 7.17 -0.94 -11.43
CA GLU A 233 7.75 -1.57 -12.61
C GLU A 233 8.05 -0.54 -13.71
N ASN A 234 7.14 0.42 -13.93
CA ASN A 234 7.32 1.46 -14.94
C ASN A 234 8.43 2.46 -14.59
N LEU A 235 8.57 2.82 -13.31
CA LEU A 235 9.66 3.68 -12.84
C LEU A 235 10.98 2.93 -12.67
N ASN A 236 10.97 1.59 -12.77
CA ASN A 236 12.11 0.70 -12.57
C ASN A 236 12.85 0.96 -11.24
N ILE A 237 12.09 0.99 -10.15
CA ILE A 237 12.60 1.30 -8.81
C ILE A 237 12.65 0.06 -7.92
N ASP A 238 13.38 0.12 -6.81
CA ASP A 238 13.26 -0.89 -5.78
C ASP A 238 11.92 -0.71 -5.04
N TYR A 239 11.20 -1.80 -4.78
CA TYR A 239 9.89 -1.75 -4.13
C TYR A 239 9.62 -2.98 -3.26
N ILE A 240 8.62 -2.85 -2.39
CA ILE A 240 8.13 -3.87 -1.48
C ILE A 240 6.60 -3.86 -1.52
N ILE A 241 6.00 -4.99 -1.88
CA ILE A 241 4.55 -5.13 -2.00
C ILE A 241 3.93 -5.57 -0.67
N PHE A 242 2.77 -5.00 -0.35
CA PHE A 242 1.96 -5.39 0.79
C PHE A 242 1.12 -6.62 0.50
N LYS A 243 0.85 -7.41 1.54
CA LYS A 243 -0.16 -8.47 1.55
C LYS A 243 -1.03 -8.37 2.79
N SER A 244 -2.18 -9.04 2.77
CA SER A 244 -2.99 -9.21 3.98
C SER A 244 -2.15 -9.80 5.11
N GLY A 245 -2.19 -9.17 6.27
CA GLY A 245 -1.30 -9.47 7.38
C GLY A 245 -1.89 -9.02 8.71
N ASN A 246 -1.19 -9.32 9.80
CA ASN A 246 -1.66 -9.04 11.16
C ASN A 246 -0.63 -8.30 12.02
N LYS A 247 0.54 -7.97 11.46
CA LYS A 247 1.60 -7.28 12.21
C LYS A 247 1.22 -5.83 12.50
N LYS A 248 1.84 -5.28 13.56
CA LYS A 248 1.74 -3.85 13.86
C LYS A 248 2.50 -3.04 12.80
N SER A 249 1.99 -1.87 12.43
CA SER A 249 2.63 -1.00 11.43
C SER A 249 4.09 -0.66 11.77
N SER A 250 4.43 -0.56 13.07
CA SER A 250 5.81 -0.33 13.52
C SER A 250 6.75 -1.49 13.24
N ILE A 251 6.26 -2.74 13.25
CA ILE A 251 7.05 -3.93 12.90
C ILE A 251 7.25 -3.95 11.39
N VAL A 252 6.18 -3.79 10.63
CA VAL A 252 6.20 -3.75 9.16
C VAL A 252 7.13 -2.66 8.65
N ALA A 253 7.11 -1.47 9.25
CA ALA A 253 8.01 -0.39 8.89
C ALA A 253 9.49 -0.75 9.07
N LYS A 254 9.85 -1.44 10.16
CA LYS A 254 11.23 -1.91 10.38
C LYS A 254 11.64 -2.98 9.37
N GLU A 255 10.74 -3.89 9.06
CA GLU A 255 10.97 -4.91 8.02
C GLU A 255 11.19 -4.26 6.65
N ILE A 256 10.44 -3.21 6.30
CA ILE A 256 10.60 -2.43 5.06
C ILE A 256 11.97 -1.76 5.00
N ILE A 257 12.38 -1.07 6.07
CA ILE A 257 13.70 -0.44 6.17
C ILE A 257 14.81 -1.47 5.98
N THR A 258 14.70 -2.62 6.64
CA THR A 258 15.69 -3.70 6.59
C THR A 258 15.78 -4.30 5.19
N ALA A 259 14.63 -4.52 4.55
CA ALA A 259 14.56 -5.00 3.19
C ALA A 259 15.24 -4.03 2.20
N PHE A 260 14.95 -2.73 2.26
CA PHE A 260 15.62 -1.76 1.39
C PHE A 260 17.14 -1.67 1.64
N LYS A 261 17.60 -1.76 2.90
CA LYS A 261 19.03 -1.87 3.22
C LYS A 261 19.66 -3.12 2.61
N SER A 262 18.98 -4.27 2.67
CA SER A 262 19.47 -5.51 2.07
C SER A 262 19.57 -5.45 0.54
N LEU A 263 18.76 -4.60 -0.09
CA LEU A 263 18.84 -4.30 -1.54
C LEU A 263 19.99 -3.34 -1.89
N GLY A 264 20.73 -2.84 -0.90
CA GLY A 264 21.87 -1.94 -1.06
C GLY A 264 21.53 -0.46 -1.11
N ASN A 265 20.31 -0.07 -0.71
CA ASN A 265 19.90 1.33 -0.70
C ASN A 265 20.41 2.07 0.53
N ASN A 266 20.74 3.35 0.36
CA ASN A 266 21.04 4.23 1.48
C ASN A 266 19.72 4.71 2.10
N ILE A 267 19.53 4.48 3.40
CA ILE A 267 18.28 4.85 4.08
C ILE A 267 18.48 6.13 4.89
N THR A 268 17.78 7.17 4.47
CA THR A 268 17.81 8.51 5.08
C THR A 268 16.59 8.80 5.96
N PHE A 269 15.63 7.88 6.03
CA PHE A 269 14.36 8.02 6.73
C PHE A 269 14.20 7.04 7.90
N GLY A 270 13.39 7.42 8.88
CA GLY A 270 13.11 6.61 10.07
C GLY A 270 11.79 5.84 9.98
N VAL A 271 11.53 4.99 10.99
CA VAL A 271 10.30 4.19 11.12
C VAL A 271 9.03 5.04 11.02
N ASP A 272 9.02 6.22 11.64
CA ASP A 272 7.85 7.11 11.67
C ASP A 272 7.46 7.62 10.27
N GLU A 273 8.44 7.80 9.38
CA GLU A 273 8.22 8.24 7.99
C GLU A 273 7.66 7.10 7.14
N VAL A 274 8.13 5.86 7.36
CA VAL A 274 7.61 4.66 6.68
C VAL A 274 6.19 4.32 7.13
N ILE A 275 5.87 4.46 8.43
CA ILE A 275 4.51 4.21 8.95
C ILE A 275 3.47 5.06 8.22
N LYS A 276 3.83 6.28 7.82
CA LYS A 276 2.98 7.17 7.02
C LYS A 276 2.66 6.62 5.62
N TYR A 277 3.32 5.57 5.17
CA TYR A 277 3.02 4.93 3.88
C TYR A 277 2.45 3.52 4.06
N ILE A 278 2.25 3.08 5.30
CA ILE A 278 1.55 1.84 5.60
C ILE A 278 0.05 2.15 5.72
N PRO A 279 -0.80 1.51 4.91
CA PRO A 279 -2.24 1.69 5.01
C PRO A 279 -2.82 1.29 6.36
N TYR A 280 -4.02 1.78 6.68
CA TYR A 280 -4.68 1.48 7.95
C TYR A 280 -5.15 0.03 8.08
N LYS A 281 -5.22 -0.70 6.97
CA LYS A 281 -5.48 -2.14 6.94
C LYS A 281 -4.28 -2.87 7.56
N LYS A 282 -4.53 -3.92 8.34
CA LYS A 282 -3.44 -4.79 8.81
C LYS A 282 -2.82 -5.47 7.59
N LEU A 283 -1.57 -5.13 7.31
CA LEU A 283 -0.82 -5.58 6.14
C LEU A 283 0.57 -6.01 6.59
N ASP A 284 1.08 -7.07 5.96
CA ASP A 284 2.45 -7.54 6.12
C ASP A 284 3.20 -7.36 4.79
N ILE A 285 4.51 -7.61 4.78
CA ILE A 285 5.31 -7.62 3.55
C ILE A 285 5.14 -8.94 2.79
N ASP A 286 5.05 -8.87 1.47
CA ASP A 286 5.14 -10.05 0.62
C ASP A 286 6.61 -10.52 0.45
N ASN A 287 6.99 -11.45 1.32
CA ASN A 287 8.32 -12.09 1.31
C ASN A 287 8.63 -12.85 0.00
N TYR A 288 7.64 -13.28 -0.77
CA TYR A 288 7.89 -13.94 -2.05
C TYR A 288 8.42 -12.94 -3.08
N PHE A 289 7.76 -11.77 -3.19
CA PHE A 289 8.23 -10.69 -4.06
C PHE A 289 9.61 -10.18 -3.65
N LEU A 290 9.84 -10.01 -2.35
CA LEU A 290 11.14 -9.55 -1.84
C LEU A 290 12.28 -10.51 -2.24
N LYS A 291 12.09 -11.83 -2.06
CA LYS A 291 13.09 -12.83 -2.47
C LYS A 291 13.35 -12.79 -3.98
N ARG A 292 12.32 -12.59 -4.79
CA ARG A 292 12.45 -12.49 -6.25
C ARG A 292 13.28 -11.26 -6.66
N LEU A 293 13.07 -10.12 -6.01
CA LEU A 293 13.84 -8.90 -6.24
C LEU A 293 15.32 -9.08 -5.88
N ILE A 294 15.61 -9.66 -4.71
CA ILE A 294 16.99 -9.96 -4.28
C ILE A 294 17.68 -10.87 -5.30
N THR A 295 16.99 -11.94 -5.73
CA THR A 295 17.53 -12.90 -6.72
C THR A 295 17.77 -12.26 -8.09
N LYS A 296 16.93 -11.31 -8.51
CA LYS A 296 17.11 -10.57 -9.77
C LYS A 296 18.35 -9.68 -9.70
N LYS A 297 18.54 -8.96 -8.58
CA LYS A 297 19.70 -8.08 -8.36
C LYS A 297 21.02 -8.85 -8.29
N SER A 298 21.04 -10.03 -7.67
CA SER A 298 22.25 -10.87 -7.59
C SER A 298 22.67 -11.49 -8.93
N ARG A 299 21.77 -11.59 -9.90
CA ARG A 299 22.08 -12.07 -11.27
C ARG A 299 22.61 -10.96 -12.19
N ASN A 300 22.39 -9.70 -11.83
CA ASN A 300 22.76 -8.53 -12.63
C ASN A 300 24.04 -7.83 -12.09
N LYS A 301 24.61 -8.33 -10.99
CA LYS A 301 25.94 -7.95 -10.47
C LYS A 301 26.95 -8.99 -10.89
#